data_AF-A0A7C2F2C2-F1
#
_entry.id   AF-A0A7C2F2C2-F1
#
_cell.length_a   1.000
_cell.length_b   1.000
_cell.length_c   1.000
_cell.angle_alpha   90.00
_cell.angle_beta   90.00
_cell.angle_gamma   90.00
#
_symmetry.space_group_name_H-M   'P 1'
#
loop_
_entity.id
_entity.type
_entity.pdbx_description
1 polymer ?
#
loop_
_entity_poly.entity_id
_entity_poly.type
_entity_poly.pdbx_seq_one_letter_code
_entity_poly.pdbx_strand_id
1 'polypeptide(L)'
;MRQSFFKLTILALAAVFLSLSAVLATESDNVNWDRFSEGLKMALKSDNLGVKLSAMQLVIKYGDKVDVTAARYDVMDSFLYSKDRRVRRLALVTLAKINNTFDMGLLERQIKFEDDPVIKNQIAAVLIAADRLTVPAKYAVTEKTVASNVTP
;
A
#
# COMPACT_ATOMS: atom_id res chain seq x y z
N MET A 1 7.55 5.91 -60.32
CA MET A 1 7.17 4.60 -59.72
C MET A 1 7.87 4.30 -58.38
N ARG A 2 9.18 4.52 -58.21
CA ARG A 2 9.94 4.17 -56.98
C ARG A 2 9.47 4.82 -55.66
N GLN A 3 8.97 6.07 -55.68
CA GLN A 3 8.52 6.77 -54.46
C GLN A 3 7.17 6.30 -53.91
N SER A 4 6.31 5.72 -54.76
CA SER A 4 5.00 5.19 -54.33
C SER A 4 5.18 3.89 -53.53
N PHE A 5 6.10 3.02 -53.95
CA PHE A 5 6.45 1.81 -53.22
C PHE A 5 7.04 2.09 -51.84
N PHE A 6 7.87 3.13 -51.69
CA PHE A 6 8.48 3.48 -50.40
C PHE A 6 7.45 4.02 -49.38
N LYS A 7 6.43 4.75 -49.85
CA LYS A 7 5.31 5.21 -49.00
C LYS A 7 4.40 4.05 -48.58
N LEU A 8 4.16 3.10 -49.48
CA LEU A 8 3.37 1.89 -49.19
C LEU A 8 4.06 0.99 -48.17
N THR A 9 5.38 0.84 -48.23
CA THR A 9 6.13 0.05 -47.24
C THR A 9 6.14 0.68 -45.86
N ILE A 10 6.24 2.02 -45.76
CA ILE A 10 6.16 2.72 -44.47
C ILE A 10 4.75 2.61 -43.88
N LEU A 11 3.71 2.72 -44.71
CA LEU A 11 2.32 2.58 -44.27
C LEU A 11 2.03 1.16 -43.76
N ALA A 12 2.54 0.14 -44.45
CA ALA A 12 2.42 -1.26 -44.03
C ALA A 12 3.17 -1.52 -42.72
N LEU A 13 4.37 -0.96 -42.55
CA LEU A 13 5.15 -1.10 -41.31
C LEU A 13 4.47 -0.41 -40.12
N ALA A 14 3.88 0.78 -40.34
CA ALA A 14 3.11 1.49 -39.32
C ALA A 14 1.85 0.72 -38.91
N ALA A 15 1.14 0.10 -39.87
CA ALA A 15 -0.03 -0.73 -39.59
C ALA A 15 0.32 -1.98 -38.76
N VAL A 16 1.47 -2.60 -39.00
CA VAL A 16 1.98 -3.72 -38.19
C VAL A 16 2.38 -3.26 -36.79
N PHE A 17 2.98 -2.08 -36.64
CA PHE A 17 3.32 -1.53 -35.33
C PHE A 17 2.07 -1.15 -34.49
N LEU A 18 1.04 -0.60 -35.14
CA LEU A 18 -0.24 -0.29 -34.52
C LEU A 18 -0.99 -1.56 -34.07
N SER A 19 -0.98 -2.63 -34.86
CA SER A 19 -1.63 -3.89 -34.47
C SER A 19 -0.87 -4.65 -33.39
N LEU A 20 0.47 -4.58 -33.36
CA LEU A 20 1.28 -5.16 -32.30
C LEU A 20 1.05 -4.48 -30.94
N SER A 21 0.73 -3.18 -30.95
CA SER A 21 0.43 -2.41 -29.74
C SER A 21 -0.90 -2.83 -29.09
N ALA A 22 -1.89 -3.26 -29.88
CA ALA A 22 -3.18 -3.71 -29.38
C ALA A 22 -3.10 -5.10 -28.71
N VAL A 23 -2.21 -5.99 -29.18
CA VAL A 23 -2.03 -7.33 -28.59
C VAL A 23 -1.35 -7.27 -27.22
N LEU A 24 -0.44 -6.29 -27.02
CA LEU A 24 0.21 -6.06 -25.73
C LEU A 24 -0.70 -5.35 -24.70
N ALA A 25 -1.84 -4.81 -25.13
CA ALA A 25 -2.80 -4.15 -24.24
C ALA A 25 -3.81 -5.12 -23.59
N THR A 26 -3.78 -6.41 -23.95
CA THR A 26 -4.79 -7.41 -23.54
C THR A 26 -4.45 -8.21 -22.27
N GLU A 27 -3.56 -7.72 -21.40
CA GLU A 27 -3.11 -8.44 -20.20
C GLU A 27 -3.48 -7.75 -18.89
N SER A 28 -4.78 -7.43 -18.68
CA SER A 28 -5.24 -6.95 -17.35
C SER A 28 -6.55 -7.49 -16.81
N ASP A 29 -7.32 -8.28 -17.55
CA ASP A 29 -8.73 -8.49 -17.18
C ASP A 29 -9.08 -9.83 -16.54
N ASN A 30 -8.09 -10.68 -16.24
CA ASN A 30 -8.37 -11.97 -15.61
C ASN A 30 -7.40 -12.33 -14.46
N VAL A 31 -7.10 -11.36 -13.61
CA VAL A 31 -6.44 -11.66 -12.33
C VAL A 31 -7.45 -12.36 -11.43
N ASN A 32 -7.14 -13.60 -11.04
CA ASN A 32 -7.90 -14.32 -10.01
C ASN A 32 -7.55 -13.74 -8.63
N TRP A 33 -8.32 -12.73 -8.21
CA TRP A 33 -8.11 -12.00 -6.96
C TRP A 33 -8.28 -12.87 -5.71
N ASP A 34 -9.12 -13.90 -5.76
CA ASP A 34 -9.30 -14.84 -4.64
C ASP A 34 -8.03 -15.65 -4.41
N ARG A 35 -7.49 -16.27 -5.46
CA ARG A 35 -6.23 -17.02 -5.38
C ARG A 35 -5.07 -16.12 -5.01
N PHE A 36 -5.05 -14.89 -5.51
CA PHE A 36 -4.04 -13.90 -5.14
C PHE A 36 -4.13 -13.54 -3.65
N SER A 37 -5.35 -13.35 -3.12
CA SER A 37 -5.60 -13.09 -1.70
C SER A 37 -5.15 -14.27 -0.82
N GLU A 38 -5.42 -15.52 -1.22
CA GLU A 38 -4.86 -16.69 -0.53
C GLU A 38 -3.33 -16.70 -0.52
N GLY A 39 -2.71 -16.38 -1.65
CA GLY A 39 -1.26 -16.23 -1.76
C GLY A 39 -0.71 -15.19 -0.78
N LEU A 40 -1.35 -14.02 -0.70
CA LEU A 40 -0.97 -12.97 0.24
C LEU A 40 -1.15 -13.42 1.69
N LYS A 41 -2.24 -14.09 2.04
CA LYS A 41 -2.45 -14.62 3.40
C LYS A 41 -1.34 -15.59 3.82
N MET A 42 -0.91 -16.47 2.93
CA MET A 42 0.23 -17.36 3.19
C MET A 42 1.55 -16.58 3.31
N ALA A 43 1.79 -15.61 2.43
CA ALA A 43 3.01 -14.82 2.43
C ALA A 43 3.15 -13.91 3.67
N LEU A 44 2.04 -13.35 4.17
CA LEU A 44 2.00 -12.55 5.40
C LEU A 44 2.35 -13.38 6.65
N LYS A 45 2.03 -14.68 6.62
CA LYS A 45 2.36 -15.65 7.68
C LYS A 45 3.78 -16.20 7.59
N SER A 46 4.51 -15.88 6.52
CA SER A 46 5.85 -16.43 6.29
C SER A 46 6.85 -15.98 7.35
N ASP A 47 7.73 -16.88 7.78
CA ASP A 47 8.89 -16.54 8.61
C ASP A 47 9.97 -15.77 7.82
N ASN A 48 9.92 -15.83 6.49
CA ASN A 48 10.81 -15.03 5.67
C ASN A 48 10.34 -13.57 5.67
N LEU A 49 11.12 -12.71 6.33
CA LEU A 49 10.81 -11.29 6.44
C LEU A 49 10.66 -10.60 5.08
N GLY A 50 11.51 -10.91 4.10
CA GLY A 50 11.42 -10.32 2.75
C GLY A 50 10.10 -10.65 2.05
N VAL A 51 9.64 -11.90 2.16
CA VAL A 51 8.35 -12.34 1.63
C VAL A 51 7.20 -11.62 2.33
N LYS A 52 7.24 -11.55 3.67
CA LYS A 52 6.22 -10.87 4.48
C LYS A 52 6.11 -9.38 4.12
N LEU A 53 7.25 -8.68 4.01
CA LEU A 53 7.29 -7.26 3.66
C LEU A 53 6.79 -7.02 2.23
N SER A 54 7.14 -7.89 1.29
CA SER A 54 6.64 -7.81 -0.08
C SER A 54 5.12 -8.01 -0.12
N ALA A 55 4.59 -8.95 0.66
CA ALA A 55 3.16 -9.17 0.78
C ALA A 55 2.43 -7.95 1.35
N MET A 56 2.96 -7.31 2.40
CA MET A 56 2.42 -6.06 2.94
C MET A 56 2.35 -4.95 1.88
N GLN A 57 3.41 -4.78 1.08
CA GLN A 57 3.41 -3.80 -0.02
C GLN A 57 2.34 -4.09 -1.06
N LEU A 58 2.13 -5.36 -1.41
CA LEU A 58 1.09 -5.77 -2.36
C LEU A 58 -0.32 -5.55 -1.79
N VAL A 59 -0.53 -5.80 -0.50
CA VAL A 59 -1.79 -5.45 0.18
C VAL A 59 -2.04 -3.94 0.10
N ILE A 60 -1.02 -3.12 0.35
CA ILE A 60 -1.18 -1.66 0.26
C ILE A 60 -1.53 -1.23 -1.17
N LYS A 61 -0.87 -1.83 -2.17
CA LYS A 61 -1.07 -1.52 -3.58
C LYS A 61 -2.45 -1.92 -4.10
N TYR A 62 -2.96 -3.07 -3.67
CA TYR A 62 -4.18 -3.69 -4.20
C TYR A 62 -5.32 -3.76 -3.20
N GLY A 63 -5.27 -2.98 -2.11
CA GLY A 63 -6.13 -3.14 -0.92
C GLY A 63 -7.61 -3.42 -1.20
N ASP A 64 -8.24 -2.66 -2.10
CA ASP A 64 -9.68 -2.79 -2.39
C ASP A 64 -10.04 -4.07 -3.17
N LYS A 65 -9.05 -4.82 -3.64
CA LYS A 65 -9.19 -6.04 -4.46
C LYS A 65 -8.79 -7.31 -3.72
N VAL A 66 -8.21 -7.20 -2.52
CA VAL A 66 -7.67 -8.36 -1.80
C VAL A 66 -8.29 -8.51 -0.42
N ASP A 67 -8.68 -9.73 -0.06
CA ASP A 67 -9.11 -10.04 1.30
C ASP A 67 -8.03 -10.82 2.05
N VAL A 68 -7.33 -10.09 2.92
CA VAL A 68 -6.29 -10.62 3.80
C VAL A 68 -6.67 -10.54 5.27
N THR A 69 -7.95 -10.35 5.59
CA THR A 69 -8.44 -10.14 6.97
C THR A 69 -7.99 -11.27 7.91
N ALA A 70 -7.94 -12.51 7.41
CA ALA A 70 -7.52 -13.67 8.20
C ALA A 70 -6.02 -13.70 8.57
N ALA A 71 -5.18 -12.87 7.95
CA ALA A 71 -3.75 -12.74 8.23
C ALA A 71 -3.39 -11.40 8.91
N ARG A 72 -4.40 -10.62 9.34
CA ARG A 72 -4.18 -9.32 9.98
C ARG A 72 -3.38 -9.40 11.29
N TYR A 73 -3.48 -10.51 12.02
CA TYR A 73 -2.73 -10.73 13.26
C TYR A 73 -1.22 -10.79 13.01
N ASP A 74 -0.77 -11.43 11.93
CA ASP A 74 0.65 -11.48 11.55
C ASP A 74 1.21 -10.09 11.21
N VAL A 75 0.37 -9.24 10.62
CA VAL A 75 0.69 -7.83 10.37
C VAL A 75 0.75 -7.05 11.68
N MET A 76 -0.21 -7.28 12.58
CA MET A 76 -0.23 -6.64 13.91
C MET A 76 1.00 -7.01 14.73
N ASP A 77 1.41 -8.28 14.73
CA ASP A 77 2.63 -8.73 15.41
C ASP A 77 3.88 -8.04 14.86
N SER A 78 3.94 -7.85 13.54
CA SER A 78 5.03 -7.11 12.89
C SER A 78 5.07 -5.63 13.33
N PHE A 79 3.91 -5.03 13.62
CA PHE A 79 3.81 -3.67 14.15
C PHE A 79 4.21 -3.59 15.63
N LEU A 80 3.77 -4.54 16.46
CA LEU A 80 3.98 -4.53 17.91
C LEU A 80 5.40 -4.96 18.32
N TYR A 81 5.96 -5.98 17.64
CA TYR A 81 7.16 -6.66 18.12
C TYR A 81 8.42 -6.42 17.28
N SER A 82 8.30 -5.85 16.08
CA SER A 82 9.49 -5.55 15.27
C SER A 82 10.34 -4.46 15.94
N LYS A 83 11.65 -4.69 16.01
CA LYS A 83 12.64 -3.67 16.43
C LYS A 83 12.97 -2.67 15.31
N ASP A 84 12.71 -3.02 14.05
CA ASP A 84 12.95 -2.12 12.92
C ASP A 84 11.74 -1.21 12.71
N ARG A 85 11.93 0.09 12.97
CA ARG A 85 10.93 1.14 12.75
C ARG A 85 10.30 1.05 11.36
N ARG A 86 11.07 0.75 10.30
CA ARG A 86 10.56 0.70 8.92
C ARG A 86 9.54 -0.41 8.74
N VAL A 87 9.78 -1.56 9.35
CA VAL A 87 8.83 -2.69 9.35
C VAL A 87 7.56 -2.31 10.10
N ARG A 88 7.68 -1.69 11.29
CA ARG A 88 6.53 -1.23 12.06
C ARG A 88 5.66 -0.25 11.27
N ARG A 89 6.29 0.70 10.57
CA ARG A 89 5.61 1.67 9.70
C ARG A 89 4.87 0.99 8.55
N LEU A 90 5.51 0.06 7.86
CA LEU A 90 4.89 -0.68 6.77
C LEU A 90 3.68 -1.49 7.27
N ALA A 91 3.85 -2.18 8.41
CA ALA A 91 2.77 -2.93 9.04
C ALA A 91 1.60 -2.02 9.43
N LEU A 92 1.87 -0.85 10.02
CA LEU A 92 0.83 0.12 10.37
C LEU A 92 0.01 0.58 9.14
N VAL A 93 0.67 0.92 8.04
CA VAL A 93 -0.02 1.32 6.80
C VAL A 93 -0.81 0.14 6.22
N THR A 94 -0.29 -1.07 6.35
CA THR A 94 -0.99 -2.30 5.93
C THR A 94 -2.25 -2.52 6.76
N LEU A 95 -2.18 -2.37 8.09
CA LEU A 95 -3.35 -2.46 8.98
C LEU A 95 -4.40 -1.40 8.65
N ALA A 96 -3.96 -0.17 8.35
CA ALA A 96 -4.85 0.90 7.92
C ALA A 96 -5.58 0.56 6.61
N LYS A 97 -4.91 -0.14 5.69
CA LYS A 97 -5.52 -0.62 4.44
C LYS A 97 -6.49 -1.79 4.64
N ILE A 98 -6.19 -2.70 5.57
CA ILE A 98 -7.12 -3.78 5.97
C ILE A 98 -8.35 -3.18 6.67
N ASN A 99 -8.18 -2.08 7.41
CA ASN A 99 -9.22 -1.30 8.07
C ASN A 99 -10.17 -2.14 8.95
N ASN A 100 -9.61 -3.06 9.73
CA ASN A 100 -10.40 -3.88 10.64
C ASN A 100 -10.70 -3.15 11.96
N THR A 101 -11.95 -3.17 12.41
CA THR A 101 -12.39 -2.52 13.67
C THR A 101 -11.59 -2.98 14.89
N PHE A 102 -11.23 -4.26 14.98
CA PHE A 102 -10.45 -4.78 16.11
C PHE A 102 -9.04 -4.19 16.13
N ASP A 103 -8.39 -4.15 14.97
CA ASP A 103 -7.03 -3.62 14.84
C ASP A 103 -7.00 -2.13 15.18
N MET A 104 -8.00 -1.35 14.72
CA MET A 104 -8.13 0.06 15.08
C MET A 104 -8.33 0.26 16.59
N GLY A 105 -9.17 -0.55 17.24
CA GLY A 105 -9.34 -0.50 18.69
C GLY A 105 -8.09 -0.94 19.47
N LEU A 106 -7.20 -1.73 18.87
CA LEU A 106 -5.90 -2.04 19.46
C LEU A 106 -4.92 -0.88 19.29
N LEU A 107 -4.87 -0.26 18.10
CA LEU A 107 -4.06 0.93 17.84
C LEU A 107 -4.44 2.10 18.76
N GLU A 108 -5.73 2.30 19.01
CA GLU A 108 -6.23 3.32 19.95
C GLU A 108 -5.72 3.11 21.38
N ARG A 109 -5.57 1.85 21.81
CA ARG A 109 -4.98 1.53 23.11
C ARG A 109 -3.47 1.69 23.08
N GLN A 110 -2.82 1.21 22.01
CA GLN A 110 -1.37 1.17 21.88
C GLN A 110 -0.74 2.56 21.81
N ILE A 111 -1.43 3.56 21.24
CA ILE A 111 -0.88 4.93 21.08
C ILE A 111 -0.40 5.55 22.41
N LYS A 112 -1.02 5.18 23.53
CA LYS A 112 -0.66 5.69 24.87
C LYS A 112 0.69 5.16 25.36
N PHE A 113 1.10 3.99 24.87
CA PHE A 113 2.31 3.27 25.26
C PHE A 113 3.41 3.37 24.20
N GLU A 114 3.16 4.04 23.08
CA GLU A 114 4.16 4.20 22.02
C GLU A 114 5.19 5.27 22.39
N ASP A 115 6.45 4.87 22.60
CA ASP A 115 7.52 5.81 22.92
C ASP A 115 8.11 6.50 21.68
N ASP A 116 8.01 5.88 20.50
CA ASP A 116 8.52 6.46 19.27
C ASP A 116 7.57 7.57 18.76
N PRO A 117 7.98 8.85 18.79
CA PRO A 117 7.10 9.96 18.43
C PRO A 117 6.64 9.89 16.97
N VAL A 118 7.47 9.32 16.07
CA VAL A 118 7.11 9.18 14.66
C VAL A 118 6.01 8.14 14.49
N ILE A 119 6.14 6.99 15.16
CA ILE A 119 5.11 5.94 15.12
C ILE A 119 3.83 6.41 15.80
N LYS A 120 3.94 7.05 16.98
CA LYS A 120 2.80 7.61 17.72
C LYS A 120 1.97 8.57 16.86
N ASN A 121 2.62 9.48 16.14
CA ASN A 121 1.94 10.40 15.23
C ASN A 121 1.29 9.68 14.04
N GLN A 122 1.91 8.63 13.52
CA GLN A 122 1.32 7.84 12.43
C GLN A 122 0.11 7.03 12.90
N ILE A 123 0.14 6.47 14.11
CA ILE A 123 -1.03 5.81 14.71
C ILE A 123 -2.19 6.82 14.83
N ALA A 124 -1.92 8.04 15.33
CA ALA A 124 -2.92 9.09 15.42
C ALA A 124 -3.54 9.40 14.04
N ALA A 125 -2.72 9.57 13.01
CA ALA A 125 -3.18 9.85 11.66
C ALA A 125 -4.08 8.73 11.11
N VAL A 126 -3.69 7.46 11.32
CA VAL A 126 -4.51 6.30 10.91
C VAL A 126 -5.85 6.30 11.62
N LEU A 127 -5.87 6.53 12.93
CA LEU A 127 -7.10 6.53 13.72
C LEU A 127 -8.04 7.70 13.38
N ILE A 128 -7.49 8.88 13.06
CA ILE A 128 -8.27 10.02 12.56
C ILE A 128 -8.88 9.68 11.20
N ALA A 129 -8.09 9.12 10.28
CA ALA A 129 -8.57 8.72 8.96
C ALA A 129 -9.67 7.64 9.03
N ALA A 130 -9.65 6.80 10.07
CA ALA A 130 -10.67 5.79 10.35
C ALA A 130 -11.89 6.32 11.13
N ASP A 131 -11.96 7.63 11.40
CA ASP A 131 -13.00 8.27 12.24
C ASP A 131 -13.11 7.67 13.65
N ARG A 132 -11.97 7.22 14.22
CA ARG A 132 -11.87 6.59 15.54
C ARG A 132 -11.31 7.52 16.62
N LEU A 133 -10.76 8.66 16.23
CA LEU A 133 -10.31 9.70 17.15
C LEU A 133 -10.84 11.06 16.70
N THR A 134 -11.52 11.77 17.60
CA THR A 134 -11.67 13.22 17.49
C THR A 134 -10.34 13.85 17.86
N VAL A 135 -9.78 14.69 16.96
CA VAL A 135 -8.42 15.25 17.12
C VAL A 135 -8.28 15.95 18.47
N PRO A 136 -7.48 15.43 19.42
CA PRO A 136 -7.17 16.17 20.63
C PRO A 136 -6.26 17.34 20.24
N ALA A 137 -6.55 18.56 20.70
CA ALA A 137 -5.79 19.77 20.37
C ALA A 137 -4.27 19.65 20.56
N LYS A 138 -3.81 18.74 21.43
CA LYS A 138 -2.40 18.44 21.68
C LYS A 138 -1.66 17.67 20.57
N TYR A 139 -2.39 17.08 19.61
CA TYR A 139 -1.83 16.35 18.46
C TYR A 139 -2.19 16.96 17.11
N ALA A 140 -2.95 18.05 17.11
CA ALA A 140 -3.17 18.85 15.91
C ALA A 140 -1.83 19.51 15.54
N VAL A 141 -1.21 19.03 14.47
CA VAL A 141 -0.10 19.75 13.84
C VAL A 141 -0.69 21.05 13.32
N THR A 142 -0.46 22.15 14.03
CA THR A 142 -0.83 23.47 13.53
C THR A 142 0.01 23.76 12.30
N GLU A 143 -0.65 23.98 11.16
CA GLU A 143 -0.05 24.29 9.84
C GLU A 143 1.04 25.37 9.90
N LYS A 144 1.01 26.21 10.94
CA LYS A 144 1.99 27.26 11.22
C LYS A 144 3.44 26.77 11.42
N THR A 145 3.66 25.49 11.75
CA THR A 145 5.01 24.97 12.04
C THR A 145 5.72 24.42 10.79
N VAL A 146 4.97 24.09 9.74
CA VAL A 146 5.56 23.64 8.46
C VAL A 146 6.00 24.85 7.62
N ALA A 147 5.32 25.99 7.77
CA ALA A 147 5.63 27.22 7.05
C ALA A 147 6.93 27.92 7.50
N SER A 148 7.47 27.62 8.69
CA SER A 148 8.72 28.25 9.18
C SER A 148 10.00 27.50 8.78
N ASN A 149 9.90 26.30 8.22
CA ASN A 149 11.05 25.45 7.86
C ASN A 149 11.27 25.32 6.35
N VAL A 150 10.54 26.11 5.54
CA VAL A 150 10.68 26.16 4.09
C VAL A 150 10.85 27.60 3.64
N THR A 151 11.96 28.21 4.07
CA THR A 151 12.57 29.36 3.37
C THR A 151 14.07 29.33 3.65
N PRO A 152 14.94 29.23 2.62
CA PRO A 152 16.35 29.62 2.74
C PRO A 152 16.50 31.13 2.96
#